data_AF-A0A2N3KVD7-F1
#
_entry.id   AF-A0A2N3KVD7-F1
#
_cell.length_a   1.000
_cell.length_b   1.000
_cell.length_c   1.000
_cell.angle_alpha   90.00
_cell.angle_beta   90.00
_cell.angle_gamma   90.00
#
_symmetry.space_group_name_H-M   'P 1'
#
loop_
_entity.id
_entity.type
_entity.pdbx_description
1 polymer ?
#
loop_
_entity_poly.entity_id
_entity_poly.type
_entity_poly.pdbx_seq_one_letter_code
_entity_poly.pdbx_strand_id
1 'polypeptide(L)'
;MKSGYDVIKTSLAEAVNDNLDTNGTLTRVINDLAVAGLTIVPNWPPVDYDLPLMVMDAKASHPATVVYRAASVKEFYGRFGALVTWFDAGRARSCWFDARGQSPNGLGLRVMNISGPVPAVADMSAVVERVA
;
A
#
# COMPACT_ATOMS: atom_id res chain seq x y z
N MET A 1 -5.98 -23.06 -11.66
CA MET A 1 -5.49 -22.62 -10.33
C MET A 1 -6.24 -21.34 -9.99
N LYS A 2 -6.89 -21.23 -8.82
CA LYS A 2 -7.65 -20.02 -8.46
C LYS A 2 -6.68 -18.85 -8.24
N SER A 3 -7.01 -17.66 -8.74
CA SER A 3 -6.21 -16.46 -8.47
C SER A 3 -6.37 -16.01 -7.01
N GLY A 4 -5.43 -15.23 -6.49
CA GLY A 4 -5.57 -14.66 -5.14
C GLY A 4 -6.81 -13.79 -4.96
N TYR A 5 -7.24 -13.11 -6.03
CA TYR A 5 -8.49 -12.37 -6.06
C TYR A 5 -9.71 -13.29 -5.87
N ASP A 6 -9.71 -14.47 -6.50
CA ASP A 6 -10.81 -15.45 -6.35
C ASP A 6 -10.90 -15.98 -4.92
N VAL A 7 -9.74 -16.22 -4.27
CA VAL A 7 -9.69 -16.67 -2.86
C VAL A 7 -10.28 -15.61 -1.94
N ILE A 8 -9.82 -14.35 -2.04
CA ILE A 8 -10.32 -13.25 -1.22
C ILE A 8 -11.83 -13.07 -1.41
N LYS A 9 -12.30 -13.13 -2.67
CA LYS A 9 -13.73 -12.99 -2.97
C LYS A 9 -14.57 -14.10 -2.33
N THR A 10 -14.10 -15.35 -2.38
CA THR A 10 -14.77 -16.47 -1.70
C THR A 10 -14.76 -16.29 -0.18
N SER A 11 -13.62 -15.96 0.42
CA SER A 11 -13.49 -15.76 1.87
C SER A 11 -14.42 -14.65 2.37
N LEU A 12 -14.55 -13.54 1.64
CA LEU A 12 -15.46 -12.46 1.99
C LEU A 12 -16.93 -12.89 1.91
N ALA A 13 -17.32 -13.60 0.85
CA ALA A 13 -18.69 -14.09 0.71
C ALA A 13 -19.07 -15.05 1.85
N GLU A 14 -18.15 -15.93 2.24
CA GLU A 14 -18.37 -16.86 3.34
C GLU A 14 -18.35 -16.17 4.70
N ALA A 15 -17.46 -15.20 4.93
CA ALA A 15 -17.44 -14.40 6.16
C ALA A 15 -18.76 -13.63 6.37
N VAL A 16 -19.36 -13.13 5.29
CA VAL A 16 -20.68 -12.49 5.32
C VAL A 16 -21.77 -13.50 5.68
N ASN A 17 -21.74 -14.70 5.07
CA ASN A 17 -22.71 -15.75 5.40
C ASN A 17 -22.62 -16.18 6.87
N ASP A 18 -21.40 -16.22 7.42
CA ASP A 18 -21.13 -16.58 8.81
C ASP A 18 -21.33 -15.41 9.79
N ASN A 19 -21.73 -14.22 9.30
CA ASN A 19 -21.89 -12.99 10.09
C ASN A 19 -20.67 -12.65 10.96
N LEU A 20 -19.46 -12.85 10.41
CA LEU A 20 -18.22 -12.53 11.13
C LEU A 20 -18.07 -11.02 11.31
N ASP A 21 -17.51 -10.62 12.44
CA ASP A 21 -17.06 -9.24 12.65
C ASP A 21 -15.79 -8.94 11.82
N THR A 22 -15.28 -7.71 11.89
CA THR A 22 -14.09 -7.31 11.13
C THR A 22 -12.87 -8.19 11.43
N ASN A 23 -12.67 -8.57 12.71
CA ASN A 23 -11.52 -9.38 13.12
C ASN A 23 -11.65 -10.83 12.67
N GLY A 24 -12.84 -11.42 12.78
CA GLY A 24 -13.16 -12.76 12.29
C GLY A 24 -13.02 -12.85 10.77
N THR A 25 -13.51 -11.84 10.05
CA THR A 25 -13.37 -11.73 8.60
C THR A 25 -11.90 -11.67 8.18
N LEU A 26 -11.11 -10.84 8.86
CA LEU A 26 -9.68 -10.66 8.56
C LEU A 26 -8.89 -11.94 8.83
N THR A 27 -9.18 -12.63 9.94
CA THR A 27 -8.59 -13.93 10.28
C THR A 27 -8.91 -14.99 9.23
N ARG A 28 -10.16 -15.05 8.74
CA ARG A 28 -10.56 -15.98 7.69
C ARG A 28 -9.78 -15.74 6.40
N VAL A 29 -9.74 -14.49 5.94
CA VAL A 29 -9.02 -14.12 4.70
C VAL A 29 -7.54 -14.51 4.78
N ILE A 30 -6.89 -14.27 5.93
CA ILE A 30 -5.48 -14.65 6.14
C ILE A 30 -5.31 -16.17 6.08
N ASN A 31 -6.19 -16.93 6.76
CA ASN A 31 -6.11 -18.39 6.79
C ASN A 31 -6.35 -19.01 5.41
N ASP A 32 -7.35 -18.55 4.67
CA ASP A 32 -7.68 -19.08 3.35
C ASP A 32 -6.57 -18.79 2.33
N LEU A 33 -5.96 -17.60 2.42
CA LEU A 33 -4.77 -17.27 1.62
C LEU A 33 -3.59 -18.19 1.98
N ALA A 34 -3.33 -18.40 3.28
CA ALA A 34 -2.25 -19.29 3.73
C ALA A 34 -2.46 -20.74 3.26
N VAL A 35 -3.68 -21.27 3.33
CA VAL A 35 -4.04 -22.61 2.82
C VAL A 35 -3.85 -22.68 1.30
N ALA A 36 -4.13 -21.60 0.58
CA ALA A 36 -3.87 -21.52 -0.86
C ALA A 36 -2.37 -21.38 -1.22
N GLY A 37 -1.48 -21.29 -0.21
CA GLY A 37 -0.06 -21.01 -0.41
C GLY A 37 0.18 -19.61 -0.97
N LEU A 38 -0.70 -18.67 -0.63
CA LEU A 38 -0.68 -17.29 -1.09
C LEU A 38 -0.46 -16.35 0.10
N THR A 39 0.17 -15.21 -0.17
CA THR A 39 0.28 -14.13 0.81
C THR A 39 0.03 -12.79 0.14
N ILE A 40 -0.50 -11.83 0.91
CA ILE A 40 -0.67 -10.46 0.43
C ILE A 40 0.70 -9.80 0.55
N VAL A 41 1.37 -9.63 -0.59
CA VAL A 41 2.63 -8.89 -0.63
C VAL A 41 2.31 -7.46 -1.05
N PRO A 42 2.79 -6.44 -0.32
CA PRO A 42 2.77 -5.08 -0.83
C PRO A 42 3.56 -5.06 -2.14
N ASN A 43 2.88 -4.80 -3.26
CA ASN A 43 3.37 -4.91 -4.65
C ASN A 43 4.46 -3.90 -5.04
N TRP A 44 5.24 -3.40 -4.09
CA TRP A 44 6.00 -2.19 -4.30
C TRP A 44 7.37 -2.25 -3.67
N PRO A 45 8.42 -1.90 -4.45
CA PRO A 45 9.74 -1.81 -3.90
C PRO A 45 9.79 -0.74 -2.80
N PRO A 46 10.71 -0.87 -1.84
CA PRO A 46 11.01 0.19 -0.89
C PRO A 46 11.26 1.52 -1.60
N VAL A 47 10.78 2.61 -1.01
CA VAL A 47 11.02 3.97 -1.53
C VAL A 47 12.41 4.42 -1.15
N ASP A 48 13.19 4.81 -2.14
CA ASP A 48 14.42 5.55 -1.97
C ASP A 48 14.12 7.05 -1.88
N TYR A 49 14.05 7.60 -0.67
CA TYR A 49 13.74 9.01 -0.45
C TYR A 49 14.83 9.99 -0.95
N ASP A 50 15.96 9.51 -1.50
CA ASP A 50 16.99 10.33 -2.15
C ASP A 50 16.75 10.54 -3.65
N LEU A 51 15.85 9.77 -4.27
CA LEU A 51 15.50 9.90 -5.69
C LEU A 51 14.25 10.76 -5.90
N PRO A 52 14.00 11.28 -7.13
CA PRO A 52 12.77 12.00 -7.45
C PRO A 52 11.52 11.21 -7.08
N LEU A 53 10.57 11.90 -6.42
CA LEU A 53 9.38 11.29 -5.84
C LEU A 53 8.10 11.80 -6.47
N MET A 54 7.08 10.96 -6.38
CA MET A 54 5.69 11.37 -6.60
C MET A 54 4.80 10.83 -5.49
N VAL A 55 3.74 11.59 -5.19
CA VAL A 55 2.62 11.15 -4.37
C VAL A 55 1.48 10.79 -5.31
N MET A 56 0.96 9.58 -5.18
CA MET A 56 -0.23 9.10 -5.87
C MET A 56 -1.40 9.11 -4.91
N ASP A 57 -2.53 9.59 -5.40
CA ASP A 57 -3.84 9.34 -4.80
C ASP A 57 -4.71 8.49 -5.76
N ALA A 58 -5.95 8.21 -5.36
CA ALA A 58 -6.88 7.42 -6.16
C ALA A 58 -7.31 8.06 -7.50
N LYS A 59 -6.82 9.25 -7.85
CA LYS A 59 -7.25 10.02 -9.03
C LYS A 59 -6.08 10.56 -9.86
N ALA A 60 -4.99 10.93 -9.21
CA ALA A 60 -3.88 11.66 -9.82
C ALA A 60 -2.54 11.36 -9.15
N SER A 61 -1.49 11.68 -9.89
CA SER A 61 -0.11 11.63 -9.44
C SER A 61 0.47 13.04 -9.38
N HIS A 62 1.16 13.36 -8.29
CA HIS A 62 1.70 14.69 -8.00
C HIS A 62 3.21 14.58 -7.78
N PRO A 63 4.04 15.42 -8.42
CA PRO A 63 5.43 15.56 -8.03
C PRO A 63 5.54 15.92 -6.55
N ALA A 64 6.50 15.31 -5.87
CA ALA A 64 6.62 15.42 -4.42
C ALA A 64 8.05 15.66 -3.97
N THR A 65 8.19 16.22 -2.78
CA THR A 65 9.49 16.59 -2.20
C THR A 65 9.59 16.13 -0.76
N VAL A 66 10.73 15.56 -0.39
CA VAL A 66 11.03 15.20 1.00
C VAL A 66 11.36 16.46 1.79
N VAL A 67 10.69 16.63 2.92
CA VAL A 67 10.93 17.74 3.85
C VAL A 67 11.77 17.28 5.04
N TYR A 68 11.52 16.08 5.54
CA TYR A 68 12.22 15.58 6.74
C TYR A 68 12.25 14.04 6.78
N ARG A 69 13.30 13.48 7.39
CA ARG A 69 13.42 12.03 7.66
C ARG A 69 13.37 11.79 9.16
N ALA A 70 12.43 10.96 9.63
CA ALA A 70 12.26 10.70 11.05
C ALA A 70 12.19 9.20 11.35
N ALA A 71 12.88 8.81 12.43
CA ALA A 71 12.86 7.44 12.93
C ALA A 71 11.53 7.02 13.57
N SER A 72 10.59 7.96 13.74
CA SER A 72 9.27 7.74 14.36
C SER A 72 8.25 7.10 13.43
N VAL A 73 8.52 7.03 12.12
CA VAL A 73 7.66 6.37 11.14
C VAL A 73 8.47 5.21 10.57
N LYS A 74 8.24 4.01 11.09
CA LYS A 74 8.95 2.80 10.64
C LYS A 74 7.99 1.91 9.88
N GLU A 75 8.48 1.30 8.79
CA GLU A 75 7.79 0.14 8.24
C GLU A 75 7.94 -1.08 9.18
N PHE A 76 7.23 -2.16 8.87
CA PHE A 76 7.29 -3.43 9.61
C PHE A 76 8.72 -4.00 9.78
N TYR A 77 9.62 -3.74 8.84
CA TYR A 77 11.03 -4.17 8.88
C TYR A 77 12.00 -3.16 9.52
N GLY A 78 11.47 -2.10 10.15
CA GLY A 78 12.27 -1.15 10.93
C GLY A 78 12.97 -0.05 10.13
N ARG A 79 12.77 0.02 8.81
CA ARG A 79 13.31 1.10 7.97
C ARG A 79 12.52 2.40 8.17
N PHE A 80 13.23 3.52 8.12
CA PHE A 80 12.68 4.85 8.40
C PHE A 80 11.92 5.42 7.21
N GLY A 81 10.83 6.11 7.52
CA GLY A 81 10.01 6.86 6.59
C GLY A 81 10.42 8.34 6.50
N ALA A 82 9.62 9.10 5.75
CA ALA A 82 9.85 10.52 5.54
C ALA A 82 8.54 11.32 5.52
N LEU A 83 8.66 12.61 5.87
CA LEU A 83 7.65 13.62 5.64
C LEU A 83 7.80 14.12 4.21
N VAL A 84 6.74 14.00 3.43
CA VAL A 84 6.72 14.38 2.02
C VAL A 84 5.64 15.44 1.81
N THR A 85 5.94 16.44 0.99
CA THR A 85 5.02 17.49 0.54
C THR A 85 4.74 17.40 -0.96
N TRP A 86 3.53 17.76 -1.36
CA TRP A 86 3.12 17.87 -2.76
C TRP A 86 2.06 18.96 -2.93
N PHE A 87 1.80 19.38 -4.17
CA PHE A 87 0.72 20.32 -4.49
C PHE A 87 -0.44 19.59 -5.16
N ASP A 88 -1.63 19.78 -4.61
CA ASP A 88 -2.90 19.31 -5.18
C ASP A 88 -3.88 20.47 -5.29
N ALA A 89 -4.40 20.71 -6.49
CA ALA A 89 -5.33 21.80 -6.81
C ALA A 89 -4.91 23.18 -6.25
N GLY A 90 -3.61 23.51 -6.34
CA GLY A 90 -3.05 24.77 -5.85
C GLY A 90 -2.86 24.87 -4.33
N ARG A 91 -3.06 23.78 -3.58
CA ARG A 91 -2.81 23.72 -2.14
C ARG A 91 -1.63 22.81 -1.83
N ALA A 92 -0.73 23.28 -0.98
CA ALA A 92 0.33 22.44 -0.43
C ALA A 92 -0.27 21.43 0.55
N ARG A 93 0.09 20.16 0.39
CA ARG A 93 -0.25 19.05 1.28
C ARG A 93 1.03 18.42 1.81
N SER A 94 0.92 17.74 2.95
CA SER A 94 2.01 17.01 3.55
C SER A 94 1.51 15.74 4.22
N CYS A 95 2.34 14.70 4.23
CA CYS A 95 2.04 13.49 4.96
C CYS A 95 3.31 12.69 5.27
N TRP A 96 3.22 11.88 6.32
CA TRP A 96 4.24 10.90 6.65
C TRP A 96 4.01 9.61 5.88
N PHE A 97 5.09 9.10 5.30
CA PHE A 97 5.12 7.83 4.57
C PHE A 97 6.21 6.93 5.14
N ASP A 98 5.92 5.65 5.28
CA ASP A 98 6.89 4.64 5.72
C ASP A 98 7.92 4.31 4.62
N ALA A 99 8.85 3.38 4.88
CA ALA A 99 9.86 3.00 3.89
C ALA A 99 9.29 2.28 2.65
N ARG A 100 8.01 1.92 2.64
CA ARG A 100 7.29 1.38 1.48
C ARG A 100 6.42 2.42 0.79
N GLY A 101 6.50 3.67 1.24
CA GLY A 101 5.73 4.78 0.69
C GLY A 101 4.27 4.77 1.11
N GLN A 102 3.87 4.03 2.15
CA GLN A 102 2.50 4.01 2.66
C GLN A 102 2.32 5.04 3.78
N SER A 103 1.16 5.70 3.79
CA SER A 103 0.79 6.57 4.90
C SER A 103 -0.18 5.88 5.86
N PRO A 104 0.09 5.84 7.16
CA PRO A 104 -0.87 5.32 8.15
C PRO A 104 -2.10 6.23 8.30
N ASN A 105 -1.97 7.53 8.01
CA ASN A 105 -3.06 8.51 8.16
C ASN A 105 -3.73 8.88 6.83
N GLY A 106 -3.13 8.48 5.70
CA GLY A 106 -3.63 8.72 4.35
C GLY A 106 -4.01 7.43 3.65
N LEU A 107 -5.14 6.82 4.05
CA LEU A 107 -5.68 5.63 3.38
C LEU A 107 -5.94 5.97 1.90
N GLY A 108 -5.15 5.39 1.00
CA GLY A 108 -5.19 5.67 -0.44
C GLY A 108 -4.17 6.69 -0.94
N LEU A 109 -3.26 7.17 -0.10
CA LEU A 109 -2.08 7.92 -0.52
C LEU A 109 -0.86 7.03 -0.54
N ARG A 110 -0.02 7.23 -1.55
CA ARG A 110 1.26 6.53 -1.68
C ARG A 110 2.37 7.45 -2.18
N VAL A 111 3.59 7.27 -1.69
CA VAL A 111 4.80 7.81 -2.29
C VAL A 111 5.55 6.73 -3.06
N MET A 112 6.16 7.11 -4.18
CA MET A 112 7.08 6.25 -4.91
C MET A 112 8.18 7.01 -5.65
N ASN A 113 9.22 6.29 -6.02
CA ASN A 113 10.27 6.79 -6.90
C ASN A 113 9.79 6.86 -8.35
N ILE A 114 10.13 7.94 -9.05
CA ILE A 114 9.88 8.08 -10.48
C ILE A 114 10.89 7.19 -11.23
N SER A 115 10.46 6.01 -11.65
CA SER A 115 11.27 5.05 -12.40
C SER A 115 10.66 4.78 -13.78
N GLY A 116 10.82 5.73 -14.71
CA GLY A 116 10.29 5.63 -16.07
C GLY A 116 8.96 6.37 -16.29
N PRO A 117 8.07 5.91 -17.20
CA PRO A 117 6.80 6.57 -17.46
C PRO A 117 5.96 6.65 -16.19
N VAL A 118 5.21 7.76 -16.05
CA VAL A 118 4.41 8.05 -14.85
C VAL A 118 3.45 6.88 -14.57
N PRO A 119 3.61 6.16 -13.44
CA PRO A 119 2.74 5.06 -13.07
C PRO A 119 1.31 5.55 -12.87
N ALA A 120 0.34 4.74 -13.30
CA ALA A 120 -1.07 5.07 -13.29
C ALA A 120 -1.71 4.60 -11.98
N VAL A 121 -2.83 5.22 -11.59
CA VAL A 121 -3.59 4.84 -10.38
C VAL A 121 -3.94 3.33 -10.36
N ALA A 122 -4.11 2.71 -11.53
CA ALA A 122 -4.37 1.27 -11.65
C ALA A 122 -3.27 0.41 -11.02
N ASP A 123 -2.04 0.91 -10.97
CA ASP A 123 -0.89 0.19 -10.41
C ASP A 123 -0.98 0.09 -8.88
N MET A 124 -1.75 0.96 -8.19
CA MET A 124 -1.88 1.05 -6.72
C MET A 124 -2.44 -0.20 -6.02
N SER A 125 -2.96 -1.16 -6.78
CA SER A 125 -3.56 -2.38 -6.23
C SER A 125 -2.50 -3.29 -5.60
N ALA A 126 -2.82 -3.87 -4.44
CA ALA A 126 -2.01 -4.94 -3.86
C ALA A 126 -2.03 -6.17 -4.77
N VAL A 127 -0.92 -6.92 -4.82
CA VAL A 127 -0.82 -8.16 -5.58
C VAL A 127 -0.77 -9.32 -4.60
N VAL A 128 -1.43 -10.41 -4.97
CA VAL A 128 -1.39 -11.66 -4.23
C VAL A 128 -0.34 -12.54 -4.90
N GLU A 129 0.71 -12.89 -4.16
CA GLU A 129 1.82 -13.71 -4.67
C GLU A 129 1.82 -15.08 -3.98
N ARG A 130 2.47 -16.06 -4.63
CA ARG A 130 2.70 -17.40 -4.08
C ARG A 130 3.81 -17.37 -3.04
N VAL A 131 3.62 -18.06 -1.93
CA VAL A 131 4.67 -18.29 -0.93
C VAL A 131 5.66 -19.31 -1.52
N ALA A 132 6.95 -18.93 -1.53
CA ALA A 132 8.06 -19.80 -1.94
C ALA A 132 8.41 -20.83 -0.85
#